data_AF-A0A6B3NSA8-F1
#
_entry.id   AF-A0A6B3NSA8-F1
#
_cell.length_a   1.000
_cell.length_b   1.000
_cell.length_c   1.000
_cell.angle_alpha   90.00
_cell.angle_beta   90.00
_cell.angle_gamma   90.00
#
_symmetry.space_group_name_H-M   'P 1'
#
loop_
_entity.id
_entity.type
_entity.pdbx_description
1 polymer ?
#
loop_
_entity_poly.entity_id
_entity_poly.type
_entity_poly.pdbx_seq_one_letter_code
_entity_poly.pdbx_strand_id
1 'polypeptide(L)'
;MLLPPELAFLEPLLRSPREEYKSAAWLLNDFDSPVWQYSFEYKKSPKELDWNVTMSDGSSLLAKKNQATLEGFKYFLTSSTRNDSDSGESNDLKGQQSRQFWRACHIIDFLLLNDARYKISKYGLAGLTGGNLIELLDTLSKDTSISESVYNWTPKLREYCYDLLKETSESEILATLKERPQLLILTNEQKDEDALGIPFDLIPPIRACLYMNGMYGSPQVDYGYQPNTIGLSQILYPQCLWGKNQSKTAHGILGFNDDVSMFMREYPGVPAHTAANSLMRDQTYFAYRSSLYNLGTLHEIGLPAPKITGLVEADAYTPKLGTKGRFRTVPSDTVFTSLRHAIEFHIDMALRSSRLLPSCTGVSKARHR
;
A
#
# COMPACT_ATOMS: atom_id res chain seq x y z
N MET A 1 25.58 31.90 18.72
CA MET A 1 25.57 32.87 19.83
C MET A 1 24.99 32.14 21.03
N LEU A 2 25.68 32.09 22.16
CA LEU A 2 25.10 31.53 23.39
C LEU A 2 24.24 32.63 24.02
N LEU A 3 22.93 32.40 24.09
CA LEU A 3 22.02 33.30 24.78
C LEU A 3 22.29 33.23 26.30
N PRO A 4 22.13 34.35 27.04
CA PRO A 4 22.08 34.32 28.49
C PRO A 4 21.00 33.34 29.00
N PRO A 5 21.19 32.68 30.16
CA PRO A 5 20.24 31.70 30.70
C PRO A 5 18.79 32.23 30.82
N GLU A 6 18.63 33.53 31.06
CA GLU A 6 17.34 34.21 31.17
C GLU A 6 16.61 34.32 29.84
N LEU A 7 17.33 34.20 28.72
CA LEU A 7 16.82 34.24 27.35
C LEU A 7 16.83 32.87 26.66
N ALA A 8 17.19 31.80 27.38
CA ALA A 8 17.24 30.44 26.83
C ALA A 8 15.88 29.98 26.26
N PHE A 9 14.77 30.52 26.77
CA PHE A 9 13.43 30.25 26.22
C PHE A 9 13.22 30.77 24.79
N LEU A 10 14.06 31.69 24.31
CA LEU A 10 14.06 32.19 22.93
C LEU A 10 14.88 31.32 21.98
N GLU A 11 15.69 30.38 22.48
CA GLU A 11 16.50 29.51 21.63
C GLU A 11 15.70 28.76 20.56
N PRO A 12 14.49 28.21 20.83
CA PRO A 12 13.67 27.59 19.80
C PRO A 12 13.26 28.55 18.67
N LEU A 13 13.08 29.84 18.99
CA LEU A 13 12.67 30.89 18.04
C LEU A 13 13.83 31.43 17.20
N LEU A 14 15.07 31.15 17.60
CA LEU A 14 16.29 31.61 16.92
C LEU A 14 16.98 30.50 16.11
N ARG A 15 16.42 29.29 16.08
CA ARG A 15 16.97 28.19 15.27
C ARG A 15 16.90 28.56 13.79
N SER A 16 17.97 28.26 13.07
CA SER A 16 17.94 28.40 11.62
C SER A 16 16.94 27.38 11.03
N PRO A 17 16.22 27.71 9.93
CA PRO A 17 15.33 26.75 9.27
C PRO A 17 16.03 25.43 8.94
N ARG A 18 17.33 25.50 8.60
CA ARG A 18 18.17 24.33 8.29
C ARG A 18 18.37 23.38 9.47
N GLU A 19 18.50 23.90 10.68
CA GLU A 19 18.59 23.08 11.90
C GLU A 19 17.22 22.58 12.32
N GLU A 20 16.21 23.43 12.22
CA GLU A 20 14.85 23.11 12.61
C GLU A 20 14.26 21.98 11.74
N TYR A 21 14.48 22.01 10.42
CA TYR A 21 14.04 20.96 9.49
C TYR A 21 14.77 19.62 9.67
N LYS A 22 15.87 19.53 10.44
CA LYS A 22 16.48 18.23 10.77
C LYS A 22 15.70 17.46 11.83
N SER A 23 14.85 18.15 12.59
CA SER A 23 14.12 17.54 13.71
C SER A 23 12.70 17.13 13.32
N ALA A 24 12.30 15.92 13.75
CA ALA A 24 10.93 15.43 13.63
C ALA A 24 10.64 14.48 14.79
N ALA A 25 9.47 14.61 15.43
CA ALA A 25 9.12 13.80 16.61
C ALA A 25 9.08 12.29 16.33
N TRP A 26 8.82 11.90 15.08
CA TRP A 26 8.75 10.50 14.67
C TRP A 26 10.12 9.89 14.30
N LEU A 27 11.17 10.71 14.16
CA LEU A 27 12.53 10.27 13.82
C LEU A 27 13.31 9.99 15.12
N LEU A 28 13.68 8.73 15.34
CA LEU A 28 14.22 8.27 16.62
C LEU A 28 15.74 8.32 16.71
N ASN A 29 16.41 8.43 15.57
CA ASN A 29 17.87 8.48 15.48
C ASN A 29 18.34 9.71 14.69
N ASP A 30 19.66 9.82 14.53
CA ASP A 30 20.28 10.98 13.91
C ASP A 30 19.82 11.21 12.46
N PHE A 31 19.54 12.46 12.11
CA PHE A 31 19.10 12.85 10.76
C PHE A 31 20.11 12.49 9.68
N ASP A 32 21.40 12.57 9.97
CA ASP A 32 22.46 12.26 9.00
C ASP A 32 22.74 10.75 8.91
N SER A 33 22.11 9.91 9.75
CA SER A 33 22.23 8.44 9.71
C SER A 33 21.88 7.84 8.33
N PRO A 34 22.63 6.82 7.85
CA PRO A 34 22.32 6.13 6.60
C PRO A 34 21.03 5.31 6.66
N VAL A 35 20.64 4.87 7.86
CA VAL A 35 19.36 4.18 8.10
C VAL A 35 18.60 4.97 9.15
N TRP A 36 17.38 5.40 8.81
CA TRP A 36 16.49 6.08 9.76
C TRP A 36 15.63 5.08 10.50
N GLN A 37 15.58 5.22 11.81
CA GLN A 37 14.61 4.53 12.66
C GLN A 37 13.46 5.49 12.95
N TYR A 38 12.25 5.08 12.61
CA TYR A 38 11.07 5.92 12.78
C TYR A 38 9.92 5.19 13.45
N SER A 39 9.13 5.95 14.21
CA SER A 39 7.92 5.46 14.86
C SER A 39 6.89 6.57 14.96
N PHE A 40 5.65 6.21 14.63
CA PHE A 40 4.46 7.04 14.90
C PHE A 40 3.67 6.49 16.10
N GLU A 41 4.30 5.67 16.95
CA GLU A 41 3.76 5.08 18.20
C GLU A 41 2.55 4.12 18.07
N TYR A 42 2.12 3.80 16.86
CA TYR A 42 1.09 2.79 16.62
C TYR A 42 1.70 1.37 16.68
N LYS A 43 1.84 0.81 17.90
CA LYS A 43 2.20 -0.59 18.23
C LYS A 43 3.01 -1.37 17.16
N LYS A 44 4.34 -1.38 17.33
CA LYS A 44 5.36 -2.41 17.01
C LYS A 44 6.72 -1.75 17.20
N SER A 45 7.80 -2.52 17.13
CA SER A 45 9.18 -2.01 17.09
C SER A 45 9.33 -0.87 16.06
N PRO A 46 10.29 0.05 16.27
CA PRO A 46 10.67 1.04 15.28
C PRO A 46 10.82 0.43 13.88
N LYS A 47 10.36 1.16 12.86
CA LYS A 47 10.57 0.79 11.46
C LYS A 47 11.84 1.43 10.94
N GLU A 48 12.42 0.82 9.91
CA GLU A 48 13.65 1.29 9.28
C GLU A 48 13.40 1.82 7.86
N LEU A 49 14.11 2.89 7.52
CA LEU A 49 14.16 3.49 6.20
C LEU A 49 15.65 3.57 5.80
N ASP A 50 16.07 2.69 4.90
CA ASP A 50 17.46 2.59 4.44
C ASP A 50 17.69 3.47 3.20
N TRP A 51 18.52 4.50 3.36
CA TRP A 51 18.86 5.45 2.30
C TRP A 51 19.84 4.90 1.26
N ASN A 52 20.37 3.69 1.46
CA ASN A 52 21.24 3.00 0.50
C ASN A 52 20.45 2.41 -0.69
N VAL A 53 19.81 3.27 -1.47
CA VAL A 53 19.08 2.90 -2.69
C VAL A 53 19.98 3.07 -3.92
N THR A 54 19.84 2.18 -4.90
CA THR A 54 20.58 2.26 -6.16
C THR A 54 19.85 3.15 -7.16
N MET A 55 20.53 4.15 -7.71
CA MET A 55 20.03 5.06 -8.74
C MET A 55 20.23 4.47 -10.15
N SER A 56 19.63 5.10 -11.17
CA SER A 56 19.64 4.62 -12.56
C SER A 56 21.03 4.51 -13.20
N ASP A 57 22.01 5.25 -12.69
CA ASP A 57 23.41 5.20 -13.14
C ASP A 57 24.25 4.17 -12.38
N GLY A 58 23.61 3.31 -11.58
CA GLY A 58 24.23 2.27 -10.77
C GLY A 58 24.88 2.76 -9.47
N SER A 59 24.84 4.07 -9.19
CA SER A 59 25.39 4.60 -7.93
C SER A 59 24.40 4.51 -6.77
N SER A 60 24.93 4.45 -5.54
CA SER A 60 24.10 4.57 -4.34
C SER A 60 23.69 6.02 -4.09
N LEU A 61 22.49 6.25 -3.57
CA LEU A 61 22.05 7.57 -3.08
C LEU A 61 22.93 8.08 -1.93
N LEU A 62 23.59 7.19 -1.18
CA LEU A 62 24.59 7.56 -0.16
C LEU A 62 25.95 7.98 -0.76
N ALA A 63 26.15 7.85 -2.07
CA ALA A 63 27.41 8.26 -2.70
C ALA A 63 27.59 9.78 -2.62
N LYS A 64 28.83 10.22 -2.42
CA LYS A 64 29.17 11.65 -2.27
C LYS A 64 28.64 12.55 -3.40
N LYS A 65 28.58 12.04 -4.63
CA LYS A 65 28.04 12.79 -5.77
C LYS A 65 26.53 13.08 -5.66
N ASN A 66 25.80 12.24 -4.93
CA ASN A 66 24.35 12.32 -4.72
C ASN A 66 23.98 13.00 -3.40
N GLN A 67 24.96 13.53 -2.66
CA GLN A 67 24.77 14.12 -1.33
C GLN A 67 23.67 15.19 -1.30
N ALA A 68 23.65 16.09 -2.29
CA ALA A 68 22.63 17.14 -2.36
C ALA A 68 21.22 16.58 -2.59
N THR A 69 21.09 15.51 -3.37
CA THR A 69 19.82 14.81 -3.61
C THR A 69 19.36 14.06 -2.36
N LEU A 70 20.29 13.38 -1.68
CA LEU A 70 20.02 12.70 -0.41
C LEU A 70 19.54 13.69 0.66
N GLU A 71 20.26 14.79 0.86
CA GLU A 71 19.86 15.85 1.77
C GLU A 71 18.49 16.42 1.37
N GLY A 72 18.29 16.69 0.07
CA GLY A 72 17.01 17.15 -0.45
C GLY A 72 15.84 16.22 -0.09
N PHE A 73 16.00 14.91 -0.27
CA PHE A 73 14.95 13.94 0.11
C PHE A 73 14.74 13.84 1.62
N LYS A 74 15.82 13.86 2.42
CA LYS A 74 15.73 13.83 3.88
C LYS A 74 14.99 15.05 4.41
N TYR A 75 15.39 16.25 3.98
CA TYR A 75 14.74 17.50 4.36
C TYR A 75 13.30 17.59 3.85
N PHE A 76 13.03 17.09 2.63
CA PHE A 76 11.68 17.00 2.10
C PHE A 76 10.75 16.14 2.96
N LEU A 77 11.21 14.99 3.46
CA LEU A 77 10.43 14.12 4.35
C LEU A 77 10.10 14.82 5.66
N THR A 78 11.12 15.38 6.34
CA THR A 78 10.90 16.04 7.62
C THR A 78 10.02 17.27 7.45
N SER A 79 10.29 18.13 6.46
CA SER A 79 9.49 19.34 6.21
C SER A 79 8.05 19.02 5.82
N SER A 80 7.81 17.95 5.05
CA SER A 80 6.44 17.57 4.65
C SER A 80 5.57 17.09 5.82
N THR A 81 6.18 16.72 6.93
CA THR A 81 5.48 16.25 8.14
C THR A 81 5.39 17.31 9.25
N ARG A 82 5.98 18.48 9.02
CA ARG A 82 5.87 19.60 9.96
C ARG A 82 4.45 20.13 9.98
N ASN A 83 4.00 20.51 11.18
CA ASN A 83 2.77 21.23 11.38
C ASN A 83 3.13 22.66 11.75
N ASP A 84 2.84 23.63 10.87
CA ASP A 84 3.18 25.04 11.12
C ASP A 84 2.35 25.65 12.27
N SER A 85 1.30 24.97 12.74
CA SER A 85 0.28 25.57 13.58
C SER A 85 -0.01 24.89 14.92
N ASP A 86 0.75 23.90 15.40
CA ASP A 86 0.43 23.34 16.72
C ASP A 86 1.59 22.68 17.49
N SER A 87 1.77 23.13 18.74
CA SER A 87 2.71 22.62 19.74
C SER A 87 2.11 21.51 20.62
N GLY A 88 0.98 20.92 20.22
CA GLY A 88 0.26 19.90 20.97
C GLY A 88 0.41 18.49 20.39
N GLU A 89 0.98 17.56 21.15
CA GLU A 89 1.05 16.13 20.79
C GLU A 89 -0.31 15.44 21.00
N SER A 90 -1.23 15.59 20.06
CA SER A 90 -2.47 14.80 20.02
C SER A 90 -2.32 13.54 19.15
N ASN A 91 -3.12 12.51 19.43
CA ASN A 91 -3.16 11.29 18.60
C ASN A 91 -3.60 11.57 17.16
N ASP A 92 -4.43 12.59 16.93
CA ASP A 92 -4.87 13.01 15.60
C ASP A 92 -3.73 13.64 14.81
N LEU A 93 -2.82 14.36 15.48
CA LEU A 93 -1.63 14.94 14.87
C LEU A 93 -0.70 13.85 14.35
N LYS A 94 -0.46 12.79 15.14
CA LYS A 94 0.37 11.63 14.74
C LYS A 94 -0.22 10.89 13.52
N GLY A 95 -1.54 10.74 13.47
CA GLY A 95 -2.24 10.15 12.33
C GLY A 95 -2.16 11.02 11.06
N GLN A 96 -2.13 12.34 11.20
CA GLN A 96 -1.89 13.25 10.08
C GLN A 96 -0.45 13.21 9.59
N GLN A 97 0.53 13.28 10.51
CA GLN A 97 1.96 13.21 10.19
C GLN A 97 2.33 11.92 9.46
N SER A 98 1.83 10.77 9.93
CA SER A 98 2.06 9.48 9.25
C SER A 98 1.52 9.46 7.83
N ARG A 99 0.34 10.03 7.58
CA ARG A 99 -0.21 10.15 6.22
C ARG A 99 0.62 11.07 5.33
N GLN A 100 1.14 12.17 5.85
CA GLN A 100 2.04 13.05 5.09
C GLN A 100 3.37 12.38 4.80
N PHE A 101 3.93 11.67 5.78
CA PHE A 101 5.14 10.87 5.63
C PHE A 101 4.98 9.85 4.51
N TRP A 102 3.87 9.10 4.47
CA TRP A 102 3.61 8.14 3.38
C TRP A 102 3.54 8.80 2.01
N ARG A 103 2.87 9.96 1.89
CA ARG A 103 2.78 10.69 0.62
C ARG A 103 4.14 11.17 0.13
N ALA A 104 4.94 11.73 1.02
CA ALA A 104 6.30 12.16 0.70
C ALA A 104 7.17 10.96 0.29
N CYS A 105 7.07 9.82 0.99
CA CYS A 105 7.72 8.57 0.58
C CYS A 105 7.28 8.11 -0.81
N HIS A 106 5.99 8.14 -1.13
CA HIS A 106 5.48 7.78 -2.46
C HIS A 106 6.02 8.70 -3.57
N ILE A 107 6.13 10.00 -3.30
CA ILE A 107 6.72 10.97 -4.23
C ILE A 107 8.20 10.64 -4.45
N ILE A 108 8.94 10.35 -3.38
CA ILE A 108 10.36 9.95 -3.48
C ILE A 108 10.50 8.66 -4.28
N ASP A 109 9.71 7.63 -3.97
CA ASP A 109 9.73 6.36 -4.69
C ASP A 109 9.39 6.55 -6.17
N PHE A 110 8.38 7.36 -6.50
CA PHE A 110 8.04 7.69 -7.88
C PHE A 110 9.21 8.35 -8.62
N LEU A 111 9.87 9.31 -7.97
CA LEU A 111 11.03 10.00 -8.52
C LEU A 111 12.20 9.02 -8.74
N LEU A 112 12.49 8.15 -7.77
CA LEU A 112 13.55 7.14 -7.87
C LEU A 112 13.26 6.11 -8.97
N LEU A 113 12.01 5.65 -9.10
CA LEU A 113 11.59 4.74 -10.18
C LEU A 113 11.75 5.35 -11.57
N ASN A 114 11.56 6.66 -11.68
CA ASN A 114 11.67 7.41 -12.93
C ASN A 114 13.03 8.13 -13.09
N ASP A 115 14.02 7.80 -12.26
CA ASP A 115 15.31 8.48 -12.24
C ASP A 115 15.99 8.51 -13.61
N ALA A 116 15.98 7.40 -14.36
CA ALA A 116 16.58 7.35 -15.69
C ALA A 116 15.98 8.39 -16.65
N ARG A 117 14.67 8.63 -16.56
CA ARG A 117 13.94 9.57 -17.41
C ARG A 117 14.06 11.00 -16.93
N TYR A 118 13.94 11.23 -15.62
CA TYR A 118 14.04 12.55 -15.00
C TYR A 118 15.48 13.01 -14.77
N LYS A 119 16.45 12.10 -14.91
CA LYS A 119 17.89 12.31 -14.77
C LYS A 119 18.25 12.88 -13.40
N ILE A 120 17.64 12.36 -12.33
CA ILE A 120 17.85 12.82 -10.95
C ILE A 120 19.28 12.51 -10.49
N SER A 121 19.82 11.35 -10.87
CA SER A 121 21.22 10.97 -10.65
C SER A 121 22.22 11.95 -11.26
N LYS A 122 21.83 12.66 -12.33
CA LYS A 122 22.69 13.61 -13.04
C LYS A 122 22.50 15.06 -12.60
N TYR A 123 21.26 15.50 -12.40
CA TYR A 123 20.92 16.91 -12.17
C TYR A 123 20.33 17.17 -10.77
N GLY A 124 20.09 16.14 -9.97
CA GLY A 124 19.42 16.23 -8.68
C GLY A 124 17.98 16.75 -8.80
N LEU A 125 17.43 17.19 -7.67
CA LEU A 125 16.06 17.73 -7.60
C LEU A 125 15.89 19.05 -8.36
N ALA A 126 16.96 19.83 -8.54
CA ALA A 126 16.93 21.06 -9.33
C ALA A 126 16.71 20.83 -10.83
N GLY A 127 16.95 19.62 -11.31
CA GLY A 127 16.68 19.23 -12.70
C GLY A 127 15.19 19.01 -13.00
N LEU A 128 14.33 18.90 -11.98
CA LEU A 128 12.90 18.66 -12.16
C LEU A 128 12.21 19.91 -12.72
N THR A 129 11.44 19.71 -13.80
CA THR A 129 10.67 20.77 -14.47
C THR A 129 9.20 20.75 -14.02
N GLY A 130 8.47 21.85 -14.23
CA GLY A 130 7.02 21.90 -13.98
C GLY A 130 6.26 20.78 -14.70
N GLY A 131 6.65 20.46 -15.94
CA GLY A 131 6.11 19.32 -16.68
C GLY A 131 6.33 17.97 -16.00
N ASN A 132 7.49 17.73 -15.39
CA ASN A 132 7.74 16.48 -14.64
C ASN A 132 6.87 16.38 -13.38
N LEU A 133 6.67 17.50 -12.69
CA LEU A 133 5.82 17.57 -11.49
C LEU A 133 4.34 17.38 -11.83
N ILE A 134 3.87 18.02 -12.92
CA ILE A 134 2.51 17.82 -13.46
C ILE A 134 2.31 16.36 -13.86
N GLU A 135 3.27 15.77 -14.56
CA GLU A 135 3.19 14.37 -14.97
C GLU A 135 3.09 13.41 -13.77
N LEU A 136 3.85 13.68 -12.71
CA LEU A 136 3.74 12.92 -11.47
C LEU A 136 2.33 13.00 -10.90
N LEU A 137 1.77 14.21 -10.78
CA LEU A 137 0.42 14.44 -10.25
C LEU A 137 -0.67 13.81 -11.14
N ASP A 138 -0.53 13.93 -12.46
CA ASP A 138 -1.42 13.31 -13.44
C ASP A 138 -1.40 11.78 -13.30
N THR A 139 -0.21 11.20 -13.20
CA THR A 139 -0.05 9.73 -13.05
C THR A 139 -0.65 9.23 -11.75
N LEU A 140 -0.43 9.93 -10.64
CA LEU A 140 -1.07 9.60 -9.36
C LEU A 140 -2.60 9.63 -9.45
N SER A 141 -3.17 10.56 -10.24
CA SER A 141 -4.62 10.75 -10.31
C SER A 141 -5.38 9.67 -11.09
N LYS A 142 -4.69 8.89 -11.93
CA LYS A 142 -5.28 7.91 -12.86
C LYS A 142 -5.86 6.68 -12.16
N ASP A 143 -5.39 6.38 -10.95
CA ASP A 143 -5.87 5.23 -10.18
C ASP A 143 -6.17 5.62 -8.72
N THR A 144 -7.13 4.94 -8.11
CA THR A 144 -7.36 5.01 -6.66
C THR A 144 -6.30 4.28 -5.84
N SER A 145 -5.67 3.26 -6.42
CA SER A 145 -4.63 2.44 -5.82
C SER A 145 -3.26 3.06 -6.05
N ILE A 146 -2.59 3.44 -4.97
CA ILE A 146 -1.20 3.92 -5.03
C ILE A 146 -0.25 2.82 -5.51
N SER A 147 -0.56 1.55 -5.23
CA SER A 147 0.18 0.39 -5.75
C SER A 147 0.22 0.41 -7.28
N GLU A 148 -0.88 0.76 -7.91
CA GLU A 148 -0.97 0.83 -9.38
C GLU A 148 -0.37 2.13 -9.90
N SER A 149 -0.74 3.28 -9.33
CA SER A 149 -0.32 4.57 -9.89
C SER A 149 1.17 4.88 -9.71
N VAL A 150 1.78 4.49 -8.59
CA VAL A 150 3.22 4.73 -8.34
C VAL A 150 4.08 3.60 -8.86
N TYR A 151 3.68 2.35 -8.60
CA TYR A 151 4.56 1.20 -8.80
C TYR A 151 4.21 0.41 -10.05
N ASN A 152 3.06 0.65 -10.69
CA ASN A 152 2.55 -0.18 -11.78
C ASN A 152 2.53 -1.67 -11.39
N TRP A 153 1.97 -1.93 -10.19
CA TRP A 153 2.09 -3.21 -9.49
C TRP A 153 1.57 -4.40 -10.29
N THR A 154 0.34 -4.33 -10.80
CA THR A 154 -0.30 -5.48 -11.46
C THR A 154 0.46 -5.91 -12.73
N PRO A 155 0.80 -5.00 -13.67
CA PRO A 155 1.58 -5.39 -14.85
C PRO A 155 2.98 -5.92 -14.52
N LYS A 156 3.69 -5.31 -13.57
CA LYS A 156 5.02 -5.78 -13.16
C LYS A 156 4.99 -7.16 -12.51
N LEU A 157 3.99 -7.42 -11.65
CA LEU A 157 3.81 -8.75 -11.06
C LEU A 157 3.52 -9.78 -12.15
N ARG A 158 2.68 -9.44 -13.14
CA ARG A 158 2.38 -10.31 -14.27
C ARG A 158 3.64 -10.65 -15.07
N GLU A 159 4.45 -9.65 -15.43
CA GLU A 159 5.71 -9.86 -16.14
C GLU A 159 6.65 -10.78 -15.35
N TYR A 160 6.80 -10.52 -14.05
CA TYR A 160 7.60 -11.37 -13.16
C TYR A 160 7.11 -12.82 -13.12
N CYS A 161 5.79 -13.05 -13.03
CA CYS A 161 5.23 -14.39 -13.08
C CYS A 161 5.57 -15.12 -14.40
N TYR A 162 5.56 -14.42 -15.53
CA TYR A 162 5.94 -15.01 -16.81
C TYR A 162 7.44 -15.30 -16.89
N ASP A 163 8.28 -14.41 -16.38
CA ASP A 163 9.73 -14.63 -16.38
C ASP A 163 10.11 -15.78 -15.46
N LEU A 164 9.50 -15.87 -14.27
CA LEU A 164 9.68 -16.99 -13.36
C LEU A 164 9.27 -18.34 -13.99
N LEU A 165 8.18 -18.35 -14.76
CA LEU A 165 7.73 -19.52 -15.49
C LEU A 165 8.72 -19.95 -16.59
N LYS A 166 9.39 -19.01 -17.26
CA LYS A 166 10.41 -19.30 -18.28
C LYS A 166 11.72 -19.81 -17.68
N GLU A 167 12.08 -19.31 -16.50
CA GLU A 167 13.34 -19.66 -15.81
C GLU A 167 13.27 -21.03 -15.12
N THR A 168 12.07 -21.44 -14.69
CA THR A 168 11.86 -22.68 -13.94
C THR A 168 11.70 -23.88 -14.89
N SER A 169 12.33 -25.02 -14.56
CA SER A 169 12.23 -26.24 -15.38
C SER A 169 10.82 -26.83 -15.36
N GLU A 170 10.28 -27.18 -16.54
CA GLU A 170 8.97 -27.82 -16.68
C GLU A 170 8.85 -29.11 -15.86
N SER A 171 9.92 -29.91 -15.78
CA SER A 171 9.92 -31.15 -15.01
C SER A 171 9.75 -30.91 -13.50
N GLU A 172 10.31 -29.82 -12.99
CA GLU A 172 10.21 -29.46 -11.57
C GLU A 172 8.82 -28.93 -11.25
N ILE A 173 8.27 -28.09 -12.13
CA ILE A 173 6.90 -27.58 -12.01
C ILE A 173 5.91 -28.75 -11.92
N LEU A 174 6.01 -29.72 -12.84
CA LEU A 174 5.14 -30.89 -12.86
C LEU A 174 5.31 -31.77 -11.60
N ALA A 175 6.54 -31.91 -11.09
CA ALA A 175 6.79 -32.62 -9.85
C ALA A 175 6.15 -31.93 -8.65
N THR A 176 6.30 -30.60 -8.53
CA THR A 176 5.67 -29.81 -7.45
C THR A 176 4.14 -29.84 -7.53
N LEU A 177 3.55 -29.77 -8.73
CA LEU A 177 2.10 -29.88 -8.90
C LEU A 177 1.57 -31.27 -8.50
N LYS A 178 2.37 -32.32 -8.72
CA LYS A 178 2.03 -33.68 -8.28
C LYS A 178 2.15 -33.84 -6.77
N GLU A 179 3.17 -33.24 -6.16
CA GLU A 179 3.37 -33.23 -4.71
C GLU A 179 2.30 -32.41 -3.98
N ARG A 180 1.89 -31.28 -4.56
CA ARG A 180 0.92 -30.35 -3.99
C ARG A 180 -0.23 -30.04 -4.96
N PRO A 181 -1.22 -30.96 -5.09
CA PRO A 181 -2.34 -30.80 -6.02
C PRO A 181 -3.23 -29.57 -5.77
N GLN A 182 -3.20 -29.00 -4.57
CA GLN A 182 -3.98 -27.80 -4.20
C GLN A 182 -3.63 -26.60 -5.09
N LEU A 183 -2.41 -26.54 -5.62
CA LEU A 183 -1.97 -25.50 -6.54
C LEU A 183 -2.77 -25.50 -7.86
N LEU A 184 -3.33 -26.64 -8.25
CA LEU A 184 -4.17 -26.81 -9.45
C LEU A 184 -5.59 -26.26 -9.29
N ILE A 185 -6.05 -26.08 -8.04
CA ILE A 185 -7.45 -25.76 -7.77
C ILE A 185 -7.68 -24.26 -7.97
N LEU A 186 -8.48 -23.91 -8.98
CA LEU A 186 -8.95 -22.56 -9.23
C LEU A 186 -10.44 -22.48 -8.91
N THR A 187 -10.80 -21.73 -7.88
CA THR A 187 -12.23 -21.53 -7.53
C THR A 187 -12.89 -20.56 -8.51
N ASN A 188 -14.22 -20.56 -8.56
CA ASN A 188 -14.94 -19.65 -9.46
C ASN A 188 -14.79 -18.19 -9.00
N GLU A 189 -14.76 -17.96 -7.69
CA GLU A 189 -14.57 -16.62 -7.10
C GLU A 189 -13.21 -16.04 -7.51
N GLN A 190 -12.16 -16.86 -7.50
CA GLN A 190 -10.82 -16.44 -7.96
C GLN A 190 -10.82 -16.03 -9.44
N LYS A 191 -11.63 -16.69 -10.27
CA LYS A 191 -11.77 -16.37 -11.70
C LYS A 191 -12.61 -15.12 -11.93
N ASP A 192 -13.71 -14.97 -11.18
CA ASP A 192 -14.64 -13.85 -11.29
C ASP A 192 -14.01 -12.54 -10.79
N GLU A 193 -13.12 -12.61 -9.78
CA GLU A 193 -12.40 -11.46 -9.21
C GLU A 193 -11.00 -11.26 -9.82
N ASP A 194 -10.64 -11.97 -10.90
CA ASP A 194 -9.30 -11.84 -11.50
C ASP A 194 -9.06 -10.42 -12.05
N ALA A 195 -8.08 -9.75 -11.43
CA ALA A 195 -7.53 -8.49 -11.91
C ALA A 195 -6.11 -8.65 -12.47
N LEU A 196 -5.47 -9.81 -12.29
CA LEU A 196 -4.09 -10.05 -12.72
C LEU A 196 -4.00 -10.32 -14.22
N GLY A 197 -5.04 -10.88 -14.86
CA GLY A 197 -5.14 -11.00 -16.31
C GLY A 197 -4.14 -11.99 -16.93
N ILE A 198 -3.79 -13.04 -16.19
CA ILE A 198 -2.99 -14.17 -16.70
C ILE A 198 -3.96 -15.28 -17.13
N PRO A 199 -3.76 -15.93 -18.29
CA PRO A 199 -4.58 -17.06 -18.71
C PRO A 199 -4.67 -18.14 -17.63
N PHE A 200 -5.88 -18.63 -17.35
CA PHE A 200 -6.12 -19.56 -16.24
C PHE A 200 -5.31 -20.86 -16.32
N ASP A 201 -5.01 -21.35 -17.53
CA ASP A 201 -4.20 -22.54 -17.74
C ASP A 201 -2.74 -22.37 -17.25
N LEU A 202 -2.25 -21.11 -17.21
CA LEU A 202 -0.91 -20.78 -16.74
C LEU A 202 -0.86 -20.47 -15.23
N ILE A 203 -2.00 -20.32 -14.56
CA ILE A 203 -2.02 -20.00 -13.13
C ILE A 203 -1.42 -21.15 -12.30
N PRO A 204 -1.83 -22.43 -12.46
CA PRO A 204 -1.23 -23.51 -11.67
C PRO A 204 0.30 -23.64 -11.79
N PRO A 205 0.91 -23.64 -12.98
CA PRO A 205 2.36 -23.72 -13.07
C PRO A 205 3.04 -22.47 -12.47
N ILE A 206 2.45 -21.28 -12.60
CA ILE A 206 2.96 -20.06 -11.94
C ILE A 206 2.89 -20.18 -10.41
N ARG A 207 1.78 -20.68 -9.85
CA ARG A 207 1.66 -20.93 -8.40
C ARG A 207 2.74 -21.91 -7.92
N ALA A 208 3.01 -22.97 -8.68
CA ALA A 208 4.10 -23.89 -8.38
C ALA A 208 5.47 -23.20 -8.38
N CYS A 209 5.76 -22.36 -9.39
CA CYS A 209 7.02 -21.61 -9.44
C CYS A 209 7.17 -20.67 -8.23
N LEU A 210 6.13 -19.93 -7.87
CA LEU A 210 6.12 -19.06 -6.69
C LEU A 210 6.32 -19.86 -5.39
N TYR A 211 5.73 -21.06 -5.32
CA TYR A 211 5.85 -21.95 -4.17
C TYR A 211 7.28 -22.50 -4.01
N MET A 212 7.88 -22.97 -5.10
CA MET A 212 9.27 -23.45 -5.12
C MET A 212 10.26 -22.35 -4.69
N ASN A 213 9.97 -21.10 -5.03
CA ASN A 213 10.79 -19.95 -4.67
C ASN A 213 10.51 -19.39 -3.26
N GLY A 214 9.69 -20.07 -2.44
CA GLY A 214 9.39 -19.65 -1.09
C GLY A 214 8.60 -18.32 -1.01
N MET A 215 7.88 -17.97 -2.08
CA MET A 215 7.20 -16.68 -2.18
C MET A 215 5.83 -16.66 -1.48
N TYR A 216 5.41 -17.73 -0.82
CA TYR A 216 4.15 -17.76 -0.06
C TYR A 216 4.39 -17.47 1.42
N GLY A 217 3.50 -16.67 2.01
CA GLY A 217 3.47 -16.44 3.45
C GLY A 217 2.79 -17.57 4.22
N SER A 218 2.77 -17.46 5.55
CA SER A 218 1.96 -18.33 6.41
C SER A 218 0.47 -18.23 6.02
N PRO A 219 -0.27 -19.35 6.07
CA PRO A 219 -1.67 -19.35 5.70
C PRO A 219 -2.47 -18.43 6.63
N GLN A 220 -3.28 -17.56 6.04
CA GLN A 220 -4.24 -16.76 6.78
C GLN A 220 -5.54 -17.53 6.90
N VAL A 221 -6.16 -17.50 8.08
CA VAL A 221 -7.36 -18.29 8.37
C VAL A 221 -8.41 -18.14 7.28
N ASP A 222 -8.70 -16.91 6.80
CA ASP A 222 -9.78 -16.67 5.83
C ASP A 222 -9.37 -16.71 4.35
N TYR A 223 -8.07 -16.69 4.04
CA TYR A 223 -7.56 -16.48 2.67
C TYR A 223 -6.52 -17.52 2.22
N GLY A 224 -6.19 -18.48 3.10
CA GLY A 224 -5.15 -19.48 2.96
C GLY A 224 -3.78 -18.90 2.60
N TYR A 225 -3.04 -19.61 1.74
CA TYR A 225 -1.70 -19.21 1.31
C TYR A 225 -1.80 -18.15 0.23
N GLN A 226 -1.18 -17.01 0.50
CA GLN A 226 -1.06 -15.90 -0.44
C GLN A 226 0.41 -15.59 -0.69
N PRO A 227 0.77 -15.11 -1.90
CA PRO A 227 2.11 -14.62 -2.15
C PRO A 227 2.47 -13.48 -1.20
N ASN A 228 3.68 -13.50 -0.67
CA ASN A 228 4.24 -12.47 0.19
C ASN A 228 4.53 -11.21 -0.64
N THR A 229 3.58 -10.27 -0.66
CA THR A 229 3.69 -9.06 -1.47
C THR A 229 4.80 -8.12 -1.01
N ILE A 230 5.28 -8.22 0.24
CA ILE A 230 6.46 -7.48 0.71
C ILE A 230 7.72 -8.07 0.09
N GLY A 231 7.90 -9.40 0.17
CA GLY A 231 9.03 -10.09 -0.47
C GLY A 231 9.10 -9.83 -1.97
N LEU A 232 7.95 -9.92 -2.66
CA LEU A 232 7.84 -9.56 -4.07
C LEU A 232 8.17 -8.09 -4.33
N SER A 233 7.74 -7.16 -3.46
CA SER A 233 8.07 -5.74 -3.62
C SER A 233 9.57 -5.46 -3.47
N GLN A 234 10.28 -6.21 -2.62
CA GLN A 234 11.73 -6.09 -2.47
C GLN A 234 12.49 -6.53 -3.74
N ILE A 235 11.98 -7.56 -4.42
CA ILE A 235 12.55 -8.05 -5.68
C ILE A 235 12.24 -7.11 -6.85
N LEU A 236 11.00 -6.64 -6.95
CA LEU A 236 10.51 -5.86 -8.09
C LEU A 236 10.89 -4.37 -8.05
N TYR A 237 11.19 -3.85 -6.86
CA TYR A 237 11.49 -2.42 -6.64
C TYR A 237 12.71 -2.18 -5.74
N PRO A 238 13.89 -2.78 -6.03
CA PRO A 238 15.08 -2.61 -5.20
C PRO A 238 15.53 -1.13 -5.09
N GLN A 239 15.22 -0.31 -6.10
CA GLN A 239 15.52 1.12 -6.16
C GLN A 239 14.58 2.01 -5.32
N CYS A 240 13.47 1.47 -4.82
CA CYS A 240 12.56 2.23 -3.96
C CYS A 240 13.13 2.38 -2.55
N LEU A 241 12.87 3.53 -1.94
CA LEU A 241 13.21 3.82 -0.56
C LEU A 241 12.23 3.14 0.40
N TRP A 242 10.94 3.35 0.19
CA TRP A 242 9.91 2.94 1.15
C TRP A 242 9.00 1.82 0.63
N GLY A 243 8.58 1.94 -0.64
CA GLY A 243 7.60 1.10 -1.30
C GLY A 243 7.98 -0.38 -1.36
N LYS A 244 9.29 -0.69 -1.37
CA LYS A 244 9.82 -2.06 -1.34
C LYS A 244 9.46 -2.82 -0.06
N ASN A 245 9.25 -2.12 1.05
CA ASN A 245 8.93 -2.69 2.36
C ASN A 245 7.43 -2.57 2.70
N GLN A 246 6.59 -2.16 1.75
CA GLN A 246 5.15 -2.05 1.96
C GLN A 246 4.40 -3.16 1.21
N SER A 247 3.40 -3.73 1.88
CA SER A 247 2.50 -4.67 1.22
C SER A 247 1.76 -4.00 0.07
N LYS A 248 1.59 -4.74 -1.02
CA LYS A 248 0.77 -4.36 -2.18
C LYS A 248 -0.47 -5.24 -2.23
N THR A 249 -1.39 -4.91 -3.14
CA THR A 249 -2.61 -5.68 -3.35
C THR A 249 -2.27 -7.13 -3.67
N ALA A 250 -2.80 -8.07 -2.88
CA ALA A 250 -2.68 -9.49 -3.17
C ALA A 250 -3.71 -9.87 -4.25
N HIS A 251 -3.29 -10.65 -5.23
CA HIS A 251 -4.18 -11.18 -6.26
C HIS A 251 -4.63 -12.58 -5.85
N GLY A 252 -5.90 -12.72 -5.50
CA GLY A 252 -6.47 -13.98 -4.99
C GLY A 252 -6.27 -15.16 -5.94
N ILE A 253 -6.22 -14.91 -7.25
CA ILE A 253 -5.92 -15.93 -8.28
C ILE A 253 -4.55 -16.61 -8.10
N LEU A 254 -3.60 -16.00 -7.40
CA LEU A 254 -2.31 -16.62 -7.09
C LEU A 254 -2.33 -17.38 -5.75
N GLY A 255 -3.36 -17.22 -4.94
CA GLY A 255 -3.49 -17.90 -3.64
C GLY A 255 -4.06 -19.31 -3.75
N PHE A 256 -3.79 -20.15 -2.75
CA PHE A 256 -4.37 -21.50 -2.65
C PHE A 256 -4.61 -21.90 -1.19
N ASN A 257 -5.50 -22.85 -0.97
CA ASN A 257 -5.88 -23.32 0.36
C ASN A 257 -5.55 -24.81 0.53
N ASP A 258 -5.15 -25.21 1.74
CA ASP A 258 -4.97 -26.63 2.07
C ASP A 258 -6.33 -27.32 2.28
N ASP A 259 -7.31 -26.60 2.82
CA ASP A 259 -8.70 -27.07 3.03
C ASP A 259 -9.65 -26.49 1.97
N VAL A 260 -10.46 -27.37 1.38
CA VAL A 260 -11.45 -27.03 0.33
C VAL A 260 -12.68 -26.31 0.92
N SER A 261 -12.90 -26.39 2.23
CA SER A 261 -14.13 -25.95 2.90
C SER A 261 -13.87 -24.76 3.80
N MET A 262 -13.65 -23.59 3.20
CA MET A 262 -13.85 -22.33 3.90
C MET A 262 -15.29 -21.88 3.63
N PHE A 263 -16.02 -21.48 4.67
CA PHE A 263 -17.34 -20.89 4.53
C PHE A 263 -17.22 -19.59 3.72
N MET A 264 -17.37 -19.71 2.41
CA MET A 264 -17.39 -18.59 1.49
C MET A 264 -18.77 -17.91 1.55
N ARG A 265 -18.82 -16.63 1.18
CA ARG A 265 -20.10 -15.97 0.94
C ARG A 265 -20.79 -16.64 -0.25
N GLU A 266 -22.06 -17.01 -0.07
CA GLU A 266 -22.89 -17.58 -1.15
C GLU A 266 -23.16 -16.60 -2.29
N TYR A 267 -23.10 -15.29 -2.00
CA TYR A 267 -23.34 -14.22 -2.96
C TYR A 267 -22.27 -13.14 -2.88
N PRO A 268 -21.88 -12.54 -4.02
CA PRO A 268 -20.98 -11.40 -4.03
C PRO A 268 -21.59 -10.24 -3.22
N GLY A 269 -20.71 -9.47 -2.56
CA GLY A 269 -21.14 -8.26 -1.85
C GLY A 269 -21.74 -7.26 -2.83
N VAL A 270 -22.98 -6.80 -2.57
CA VAL A 270 -23.60 -5.76 -3.41
C VAL A 270 -22.89 -4.42 -3.15
N PRO A 271 -22.34 -3.76 -4.19
CA PRO A 271 -21.66 -2.49 -4.01
C PRO A 271 -22.64 -1.41 -3.52
N ALA A 272 -22.37 -0.84 -2.35
CA ALA A 272 -23.20 0.21 -1.75
C ALA A 272 -22.92 1.63 -2.31
N HIS A 273 -22.07 1.73 -3.34
CA HIS A 273 -21.62 2.98 -3.94
C HIS A 273 -22.14 3.15 -5.37
N THR A 274 -22.58 4.36 -5.70
CA THR A 274 -23.18 4.68 -7.02
C THR A 274 -22.13 4.80 -8.15
N ALA A 275 -20.84 4.87 -7.85
CA ALA A 275 -19.79 5.07 -8.84
C ALA A 275 -18.64 4.06 -8.67
N ALA A 276 -18.31 3.35 -9.74
CA ALA A 276 -17.05 2.65 -9.89
C ALA A 276 -15.95 3.71 -10.06
N ASN A 277 -15.43 4.24 -8.95
CA ASN A 277 -14.40 5.27 -9.00
C ASN A 277 -13.05 4.61 -9.28
N SER A 278 -12.66 4.54 -10.55
CA SER A 278 -11.29 4.19 -10.95
C SER A 278 -10.31 5.35 -10.73
N LEU A 279 -10.78 6.60 -10.70
CA LEU A 279 -9.95 7.80 -10.54
C LEU A 279 -9.76 8.19 -9.06
N MET A 280 -8.60 8.78 -8.75
CA MET A 280 -8.29 9.31 -7.43
C MET A 280 -9.29 10.39 -7.01
N ARG A 281 -9.64 10.41 -5.72
CA ARG A 281 -10.53 11.41 -5.12
C ARG A 281 -9.81 12.74 -4.88
N ASP A 282 -10.56 13.84 -5.01
CA ASP A 282 -10.10 15.21 -4.78
C ASP A 282 -9.26 15.39 -3.52
N GLN A 283 -9.77 14.97 -2.36
CA GLN A 283 -9.09 15.14 -1.09
C GLN A 283 -7.72 14.43 -1.04
N THR A 284 -7.62 13.27 -1.70
CA THR A 284 -6.35 12.52 -1.75
C THR A 284 -5.38 13.20 -2.70
N TYR A 285 -5.87 13.62 -3.88
CA TYR A 285 -5.09 14.35 -4.87
C TYR A 285 -4.50 15.65 -4.31
N PHE A 286 -5.32 16.52 -3.72
CA PHE A 286 -4.85 17.80 -3.17
C PHE A 286 -3.83 17.62 -2.05
N ALA A 287 -3.92 16.52 -1.30
CA ALA A 287 -2.95 16.22 -0.27
C ALA A 287 -1.60 15.76 -0.86
N TYR A 288 -1.59 15.02 -1.97
CA TYR A 288 -0.36 14.75 -2.72
C TYR A 288 0.21 16.02 -3.36
N ARG A 289 -0.64 16.87 -3.93
CA ARG A 289 -0.22 18.14 -4.52
C ARG A 289 0.45 19.06 -3.49
N SER A 290 -0.17 19.22 -2.34
CA SER A 290 0.41 19.96 -1.21
C SER A 290 1.73 19.33 -0.74
N SER A 291 1.79 17.99 -0.62
CA SER A 291 3.03 17.31 -0.27
C SER A 291 4.12 17.50 -1.33
N LEU A 292 3.80 17.55 -2.62
CA LEU A 292 4.77 17.80 -3.69
C LEU A 292 5.27 19.25 -3.66
N TYR A 293 4.37 20.21 -3.40
CA TYR A 293 4.72 21.62 -3.28
C TYR A 293 5.74 21.88 -2.16
N ASN A 294 5.73 21.06 -1.11
CA ASN A 294 6.72 21.12 -0.02
C ASN A 294 8.17 20.85 -0.47
N LEU A 295 8.43 20.41 -1.71
CA LEU A 295 9.79 20.47 -2.27
C LEU A 295 10.34 21.90 -2.32
N GLY A 296 9.46 22.90 -2.32
CA GLY A 296 9.83 24.32 -2.28
C GLY A 296 10.53 24.76 -1.00
N THR A 297 10.32 24.08 0.14
CA THR A 297 10.97 24.42 1.43
C THR A 297 12.50 24.30 1.36
N LEU A 298 12.99 23.48 0.42
CA LEU A 298 14.42 23.33 0.15
C LEU A 298 15.07 24.66 -0.30
N HIS A 299 14.32 25.57 -0.95
CA HIS A 299 14.82 26.90 -1.32
C HIS A 299 15.16 27.74 -0.08
N GLU A 300 14.41 27.60 1.02
CA GLU A 300 14.62 28.38 2.25
C GLU A 300 15.95 28.04 2.93
N ILE A 301 16.44 26.81 2.73
CA ILE A 301 17.71 26.32 3.32
C ILE A 301 18.86 26.24 2.31
N GLY A 302 18.64 26.77 1.10
CA GLY A 302 19.64 26.85 0.04
C GLY A 302 20.01 25.50 -0.58
N LEU A 303 19.12 24.49 -0.51
CA LEU A 303 19.33 23.21 -1.17
C LEU A 303 18.78 23.21 -2.61
N PRO A 304 19.38 22.41 -3.52
CA PRO A 304 18.86 22.28 -4.88
C PRO A 304 17.43 21.75 -4.89
N ALA A 305 16.52 22.47 -5.56
CA ALA A 305 15.10 22.15 -5.62
C ALA A 305 14.51 22.55 -6.97
N PRO A 306 13.33 22.01 -7.36
CA PRO A 306 12.67 22.38 -8.60
C PRO A 306 12.45 23.90 -8.65
N LYS A 307 12.51 24.50 -9.83
CA LYS A 307 12.30 25.96 -9.99
C LYS A 307 10.94 26.36 -9.41
N ILE A 308 10.90 27.49 -8.71
CA ILE A 308 9.68 28.04 -8.09
C ILE A 308 8.54 28.15 -9.11
N THR A 309 8.84 28.60 -10.33
CA THR A 309 7.84 28.68 -11.41
C THR A 309 7.22 27.32 -11.75
N GLY A 310 8.02 26.25 -11.76
CA GLY A 310 7.54 24.88 -12.01
C GLY A 310 6.73 24.32 -10.83
N LEU A 311 7.08 24.67 -9.59
CA LEU A 311 6.31 24.29 -8.41
C LEU A 311 4.93 24.96 -8.40
N VAL A 312 4.87 26.26 -8.72
CA VAL A 312 3.61 27.01 -8.84
C VAL A 312 2.74 26.48 -9.98
N GLU A 313 3.35 26.15 -11.12
CA GLU A 313 2.64 25.55 -12.25
C GLU A 313 2.01 24.19 -11.88
N ALA A 314 2.77 23.35 -11.16
CA ALA A 314 2.28 22.05 -10.69
C ALA A 314 1.20 22.19 -9.60
N ASP A 315 1.28 23.18 -8.71
CA ASP A 315 0.23 23.42 -7.71
C ASP A 315 -1.05 23.97 -8.34
N ALA A 316 -0.95 24.73 -9.43
CA ALA A 316 -2.12 25.17 -10.19
C ALA A 316 -2.80 24.04 -10.98
N TYR A 317 -2.08 22.95 -11.24
CA TYR A 317 -2.60 21.83 -12.04
C TYR A 317 -3.65 21.01 -11.27
N THR A 318 -4.73 20.67 -11.99
CA THR A 318 -5.81 19.79 -11.50
C THR A 318 -6.30 18.92 -12.66
N PRO A 319 -6.08 17.60 -12.63
CA PRO A 319 -6.57 16.68 -13.66
C PRO A 319 -8.06 16.38 -13.47
N LYS A 320 -8.60 15.48 -14.29
CA LYS A 320 -9.94 14.94 -14.07
C LYS A 320 -9.91 13.99 -12.88
N LEU A 321 -10.67 14.32 -11.83
CA LEU A 321 -10.69 13.57 -10.57
C LEU A 321 -12.00 12.81 -10.36
N GLY A 322 -11.95 11.80 -9.49
CA GLY A 322 -13.10 10.98 -9.13
C GLY A 322 -14.08 11.70 -8.21
N THR A 323 -15.32 11.84 -8.64
CA THR A 323 -16.38 12.48 -7.84
C THR A 323 -16.81 11.61 -6.66
N LYS A 324 -17.18 12.24 -5.54
CA LYS A 324 -17.72 11.53 -4.37
C LYS A 324 -19.08 10.89 -4.70
N GLY A 325 -19.12 9.56 -4.81
CA GLY A 325 -20.37 8.82 -4.90
C GLY A 325 -21.18 8.94 -3.61
N ARG A 326 -22.52 8.95 -3.73
CA ARG A 326 -23.41 8.81 -2.56
C ARG A 326 -23.50 7.33 -2.17
N PHE A 327 -23.47 7.08 -0.86
CA PHE A 327 -23.89 5.79 -0.31
C PHE A 327 -25.37 5.59 -0.65
N ARG A 328 -25.71 4.43 -1.22
CA ARG A 328 -27.12 4.06 -1.37
C ARG A 328 -27.58 3.50 -0.03
N THR A 329 -28.65 4.08 0.53
CA THR A 329 -29.42 3.38 1.55
C THR A 329 -29.97 2.12 0.91
N VAL A 330 -29.84 0.97 1.59
CA VAL A 330 -30.46 -0.27 1.12
C VAL A 330 -31.97 -0.02 1.00
N PRO A 331 -32.61 -0.33 -0.14
CA PRO A 331 -34.06 -0.14 -0.28
C PRO A 331 -34.80 -0.83 0.86
N SER A 332 -35.80 -0.16 1.43
CA SER A 332 -36.59 -0.69 2.56
C SER A 332 -37.14 -2.07 2.26
N ASP A 333 -37.60 -2.28 1.04
CA ASP A 333 -38.19 -3.53 0.59
C ASP A 333 -37.18 -4.68 0.64
N THR A 334 -35.93 -4.44 0.23
CA THR A 334 -34.86 -5.44 0.32
C THR A 334 -34.57 -5.81 1.78
N VAL A 335 -34.55 -4.83 2.68
CA VAL A 335 -34.35 -5.08 4.13
C VAL A 335 -35.50 -5.90 4.70
N PHE A 336 -36.75 -5.50 4.46
CA PHE A 336 -37.92 -6.18 5.02
C PHE A 336 -38.14 -7.57 4.41
N THR A 337 -37.88 -7.77 3.12
CA THR A 337 -37.92 -9.09 2.48
C THR A 337 -36.84 -10.01 3.05
N SER A 338 -35.62 -9.51 3.25
CA SER A 338 -34.53 -10.30 3.83
C SER A 338 -34.86 -10.70 5.27
N LEU A 339 -35.42 -9.78 6.06
CA LEU A 339 -35.88 -10.06 7.42
C LEU A 339 -37.00 -11.10 7.44
N ARG A 340 -37.99 -10.99 6.53
CA ARG A 340 -39.05 -11.99 6.38
C ARG A 340 -38.46 -13.37 6.07
N HIS A 341 -37.60 -13.49 5.06
CA HIS A 341 -36.98 -14.77 4.71
C HIS A 341 -36.17 -15.37 5.87
N ALA A 342 -35.45 -14.55 6.64
CA ALA A 342 -34.70 -15.02 7.81
C ALA A 342 -35.61 -15.59 8.90
N ILE A 343 -36.76 -14.94 9.16
CA ILE A 343 -37.78 -15.40 10.10
C ILE A 343 -38.43 -16.70 9.60
N GLU A 344 -38.86 -16.73 8.33
CA GLU A 344 -39.47 -17.91 7.70
C GLU A 344 -38.53 -19.11 7.72
N PHE A 345 -37.25 -18.90 7.38
CA PHE A 345 -36.23 -19.95 7.44
C PHE A 345 -36.05 -20.51 8.86
N HIS A 346 -36.01 -19.64 9.89
CA HIS A 346 -35.91 -20.07 11.29
C HIS A 346 -37.13 -20.86 11.75
N ILE A 347 -38.34 -20.41 11.38
CA ILE A 347 -39.59 -21.10 11.72
C ILE A 347 -39.63 -22.47 11.03
N ASP A 348 -39.29 -22.54 9.75
CA ASP A 348 -39.24 -23.80 9.00
C ASP A 348 -38.21 -24.78 9.58
N MET A 349 -37.03 -24.31 9.97
CA MET A 349 -36.02 -25.14 10.62
C MET A 349 -36.45 -25.62 12.00
N ALA A 350 -37.09 -24.77 12.81
CA ALA A 350 -37.64 -25.16 14.12
C ALA A 350 -38.79 -26.18 14.00
N LEU A 351 -39.64 -26.04 12.96
CA LEU A 351 -40.70 -26.99 12.65
C LEU A 351 -40.16 -28.32 12.08
N ARG A 352 -39.02 -28.30 11.38
CA ARG A 352 -38.35 -29.52 10.89
C ARG A 352 -37.60 -30.25 11.99
N SER A 353 -36.93 -29.53 12.90
CA SER A 353 -36.23 -30.15 14.05
C SER A 353 -37.20 -30.77 15.05
N SER A 354 -38.36 -30.16 15.28
CA SER A 354 -39.43 -30.74 16.11
C SER A 354 -40.08 -31.99 15.50
N ARG A 355 -40.10 -32.13 14.17
CA ARG A 355 -40.55 -33.35 13.48
C ARG A 355 -39.51 -34.48 13.46
N LEU A 356 -38.24 -34.20 13.73
CA LEU A 356 -37.16 -35.21 13.84
C LEU A 356 -37.02 -35.78 15.26
N LEU A 357 -37.74 -35.26 16.26
CA LEU A 357 -37.71 -35.73 17.65
C LEU A 357 -38.62 -36.93 18.03
N PRO A 358 -39.55 -37.49 17.22
CA PRO A 358 -40.36 -38.61 17.70
C PRO A 358 -39.72 -40.00 17.57
N SER A 359 -38.45 -40.15 17.18
CA SER A 359 -37.81 -41.49 17.07
C SER A 359 -36.95 -41.92 18.27
N CYS A 360 -36.80 -41.11 19.32
CA CYS A 360 -35.94 -41.46 20.48
C CYS A 360 -36.69 -41.75 21.79
N THR A 361 -38.03 -41.71 21.81
CA THR A 361 -38.81 -42.04 23.01
C THR A 361 -39.83 -43.13 22.72
N GLY A 362 -39.35 -44.37 22.57
CA GLY A 362 -40.19 -45.49 22.19
C GLY A 362 -39.67 -46.89 22.56
N VAL A 363 -38.83 -47.05 23.58
CA VAL A 363 -38.54 -48.38 24.17
C VAL A 363 -38.44 -48.26 25.69
N SER A 364 -39.59 -48.13 26.36
CA SER A 364 -39.71 -48.50 27.78
C SER A 364 -41.16 -48.80 28.11
N LYS A 365 -41.52 -50.08 28.01
CA LYS A 365 -42.36 -50.84 28.96
C LYS A 365 -42.83 -52.15 28.33
N ALA A 366 -42.20 -53.26 28.72
CA ALA A 366 -42.88 -54.54 28.99
C ALA A 366 -41.88 -55.56 29.55
N ARG A 367 -41.92 -55.78 30.87
CA ARG A 367 -42.03 -57.11 31.52
C ARG A 367 -41.95 -56.97 33.04
N HIS A 368 -43.13 -56.96 33.66
CA HIS A 368 -43.30 -57.56 34.98
C HIS A 368 -43.24 -59.09 34.83
N ARG A 369 -42.46 -59.73 35.68
CA ARG A 369 -42.83 -60.95 36.38
C ARG A 369 -42.59 -60.72 37.85
#